data_AF-A0A6N6RMF1-F1
#
_entry.id   AF-A0A6N6RMF1-F1
#
_cell.length_a   1.000
_cell.length_b   1.000
_cell.length_c   1.000
_cell.angle_alpha   90.00
_cell.angle_beta   90.00
_cell.angle_gamma   90.00
#
_symmetry.space_group_name_H-M   'P 1'
#
loop_
_entity.id
_entity.type
_entity.pdbx_description
1 polymer ?
#
loop_
_entity_poly.entity_id
_entity_poly.type
_entity_poly.pdbx_seq_one_letter_code
_entity_poly.pdbx_strand_id
1 'polypeptide(L)'
;MNVYRSTEAIRDLLDIAEIYSDRCYYRGFPREGDEFLSIARRIYNRFEEVSKGNRQNETRAWSALHHTLSRCERRADHLRKLQIIDKEELLFIRECMEEVHKYIRRYFAKRDAPDWRRGA
;
A
#
# COMPACT_ATOMS: atom_id res chain seq x y z
N MET A 1 5.01 -9.22 14.71
CA MET A 1 4.96 -8.86 13.28
C MET A 1 5.68 -7.55 13.12
N ASN A 2 6.65 -7.55 12.20
CA ASN A 2 7.77 -6.62 12.17
C ASN A 2 7.45 -5.45 11.23
N VAL A 3 7.59 -4.20 11.68
CA VAL A 3 7.46 -2.98 10.84
C VAL A 3 8.32 -3.11 9.58
N TYR A 4 9.44 -3.82 9.70
CA TYR A 4 10.32 -4.20 8.61
C TYR A 4 9.59 -4.88 7.44
N ARG A 5 8.73 -5.87 7.70
CA ARG A 5 8.00 -6.60 6.62
C ARG A 5 7.03 -5.70 5.87
N SER A 6 6.31 -4.83 6.57
CA SER A 6 5.40 -3.87 5.93
C SER A 6 6.16 -2.76 5.19
N THR A 7 7.38 -2.44 5.63
CA THR A 7 8.26 -1.50 4.93
C THR A 7 8.80 -2.11 3.64
N GLU A 8 9.26 -3.36 3.67
CA GLU A 8 9.66 -4.11 2.48
C GLU A 8 8.50 -4.24 1.49
N ALA A 9 7.33 -4.68 1.95
CA ALA A 9 6.15 -4.83 1.11
C ALA A 9 5.74 -3.55 0.35
N ILE A 10 5.92 -2.37 0.94
CA ILE A 10 5.60 -1.10 0.29
C ILE A 10 6.68 -0.67 -0.69
N ARG A 11 7.95 -0.97 -0.40
CA ARG A 11 9.04 -0.75 -1.36
C ARG A 11 8.84 -1.66 -2.58
N ASP A 12 8.57 -2.93 -2.35
CA ASP A 12 8.26 -3.88 -3.42
C ASP A 12 7.07 -3.40 -4.26
N LEU A 13 6.00 -2.90 -3.63
CA LEU A 13 4.85 -2.32 -4.33
C LEU A 13 5.23 -1.11 -5.20
N LEU A 14 6.16 -0.27 -4.74
CA LEU A 14 6.62 0.88 -5.50
C LEU A 14 7.50 0.44 -6.68
N ASP A 15 8.44 -0.47 -6.45
CA ASP A 15 9.37 -0.97 -7.47
C ASP A 15 8.62 -1.66 -8.61
N ILE A 16 7.64 -2.53 -8.30
CA ILE A 16 6.82 -3.17 -9.34
C ILE A 16 5.93 -2.17 -10.08
N ALA A 17 5.49 -1.10 -9.40
CA ALA A 17 4.64 -0.09 -10.03
C ALA A 17 5.40 0.69 -11.11
N GLU A 18 6.71 0.89 -10.95
CA GLU A 18 7.57 1.47 -11.98
C GLU A 18 7.66 0.53 -13.20
N ILE A 19 7.90 -0.77 -12.98
CA ILE A 19 7.90 -1.78 -14.03
C ILE A 19 6.57 -1.81 -14.79
N TYR A 20 5.43 -1.77 -14.08
CA TYR A 20 4.11 -1.79 -14.71
C TYR A 20 3.78 -0.49 -15.43
N SER A 21 4.32 0.65 -14.97
CA SER A 21 4.22 1.92 -15.69
C SER A 21 4.85 1.82 -17.07
N ASP A 22 6.06 1.26 -17.13
CA ASP A 22 6.78 1.06 -18.40
C ASP A 22 6.03 0.08 -19.31
N ARG A 23 5.54 -1.05 -18.78
CA ARG A 23 4.74 -1.99 -19.57
C ARG A 23 3.47 -1.35 -20.13
N CYS A 24 2.80 -0.52 -19.32
CA CYS A 24 1.65 0.27 -19.74
C CYS A 24 2.00 1.21 -20.90
N TYR A 25 3.14 1.91 -20.81
CA TYR A 25 3.63 2.79 -21.89
C TYR A 25 3.80 2.02 -23.21
N TYR A 26 4.53 0.90 -23.19
CA TYR A 26 4.78 0.10 -24.41
C TYR A 26 3.53 -0.54 -24.99
N ARG A 27 2.48 -0.74 -24.19
CA ARG A 27 1.19 -1.28 -24.64
C ARG A 27 0.17 -0.21 -25.02
N GLY A 28 0.55 1.07 -25.02
CA GLY A 28 -0.31 2.18 -25.42
C GLY A 28 -1.29 2.67 -24.34
N PHE A 29 -1.04 2.33 -23.07
CA PHE A 29 -1.83 2.76 -21.91
C PHE A 29 -1.03 3.61 -20.91
N PRO A 30 -0.29 4.65 -21.33
CA PRO A 30 0.63 5.38 -20.44
C PRO A 30 -0.09 5.99 -19.22
N ARG A 31 -1.31 6.49 -19.39
CA ARG A 31 -2.13 7.06 -18.30
C ARG A 31 -2.46 6.04 -17.20
N GLU A 32 -2.63 4.79 -17.58
CA GLU A 32 -2.94 3.70 -16.65
C GLU A 32 -1.73 3.38 -15.76
N GLY A 33 -0.54 3.36 -16.36
CA GLY A 33 0.74 3.21 -15.69
C GLY A 33 1.04 4.35 -14.73
N ASP A 34 0.96 5.60 -15.23
CA ASP A 34 1.20 6.81 -14.43
C ASP A 34 0.26 6.89 -13.21
N GLU A 35 -1.01 6.53 -13.37
CA GLU A 35 -1.93 6.54 -12.24
C GLU A 35 -1.60 5.44 -11.23
N PHE A 36 -1.26 4.22 -11.68
CA PHE A 36 -0.88 3.14 -10.77
C PHE A 36 0.38 3.51 -9.96
N LEU A 37 1.41 4.03 -10.63
CA LEU A 37 2.63 4.51 -9.99
C LEU A 37 2.37 5.68 -9.02
N SER A 38 1.51 6.63 -9.40
CA SER A 38 1.10 7.74 -8.53
C SER A 38 0.39 7.24 -7.26
N ILE A 39 -0.45 6.21 -7.39
CA ILE A 39 -1.13 5.58 -6.25
C ILE A 39 -0.12 4.87 -5.34
N ALA A 40 0.82 4.10 -5.90
CA ALA A 40 1.87 3.42 -5.14
C ALA A 40 2.74 4.41 -4.34
N ARG A 41 3.18 5.51 -4.97
CA ARG A 41 3.91 6.59 -4.29
C ARG A 41 3.11 7.22 -3.14
N ARG A 42 1.81 7.42 -3.32
CA ARG A 42 0.93 7.93 -2.25
C ARG A 42 0.79 6.95 -1.09
N ILE A 43 0.77 5.63 -1.35
CA ILE A 43 0.78 4.60 -0.30
C ILE A 43 2.06 4.70 0.49
N TYR A 44 3.21 4.73 -0.19
CA TYR A 44 4.53 4.86 0.45
C TYR A 44 4.60 6.08 1.36
N ASN A 45 4.30 7.27 0.85
CA ASN A 45 4.37 8.50 1.63
C ASN A 45 3.44 8.48 2.85
N ARG A 46 2.19 8.00 2.68
CA ARG A 46 1.23 7.92 3.78
C ARG A 46 1.62 6.88 4.82
N PHE A 47 2.22 5.77 4.42
CA PHE A 47 2.74 4.79 5.37
C PHE A 47 3.90 5.34 6.17
N GLU A 48 4.81 6.08 5.53
CA GLU A 48 5.90 6.78 6.21
C GLU A 48 5.36 7.81 7.22
N GLU A 49 4.33 8.59 6.84
CA GLU A 49 3.64 9.50 7.76
C GLU A 49 3.01 8.77 8.96
N VAL A 50 2.39 7.60 8.75
CA VAL A 50 1.77 6.81 9.82
C VAL A 50 2.82 6.12 10.71
N SER A 51 3.95 5.70 10.15
CA SER A 51 4.99 4.96 10.88
C SER A 51 5.98 5.87 11.62
N LYS A 52 6.18 7.11 11.14
CA LYS A 52 7.14 8.09 11.71
C LYS A 52 6.49 9.32 12.33
N GLY A 53 5.19 9.55 12.11
CA GLY A 53 4.49 10.77 12.50
C GLY A 53 4.17 10.87 14.00
N ASN A 54 3.81 12.10 14.42
CA ASN A 54 3.27 12.38 15.75
C ASN A 54 1.76 12.06 15.82
N ARG A 55 1.27 11.66 17.01
CA ARG A 55 -0.12 11.23 17.31
C ARG A 55 -1.25 12.04 16.67
N GLN A 56 -1.10 13.35 16.47
CA GLN A 56 -2.15 14.20 15.89
C GLN A 56 -2.35 13.99 14.37
N ASN A 57 -1.30 13.63 13.62
CA ASN A 57 -1.39 13.46 12.16
C ASN A 57 -1.79 12.03 11.74
N GLU A 58 -1.62 11.06 12.64
CA GLU A 58 -1.79 9.63 12.34
C GLU A 58 -3.23 9.24 11.96
N THR A 59 -4.24 9.80 12.63
CA THR A 59 -5.65 9.39 12.41
C THR A 59 -6.13 9.75 11.01
N ARG A 60 -5.76 10.94 10.51
CA ARG A 60 -6.10 11.38 9.15
C ARG A 60 -5.25 10.66 8.10
N ALA A 61 -3.95 10.51 8.36
CA ALA A 61 -3.02 9.81 7.48
C ALA A 61 -3.43 8.34 7.27
N TRP A 62 -3.94 7.68 8.31
CA TRP A 62 -4.47 6.32 8.23
C TRP A 62 -5.68 6.21 7.30
N SER A 63 -6.71 7.02 7.51
CA SER A 63 -7.95 6.91 6.72
C SER A 63 -7.60 7.14 5.24
N ALA A 64 -6.73 8.12 5.00
CA ALA A 64 -6.18 8.38 3.69
C ALA A 64 -5.41 7.16 3.13
N LEU A 65 -4.56 6.51 3.91
CA LEU A 65 -3.79 5.31 3.51
C LEU A 65 -4.71 4.16 3.10
N HIS A 66 -5.72 3.85 3.93
CA HIS A 66 -6.69 2.79 3.63
C HIS A 66 -7.44 3.06 2.32
N HIS A 67 -7.92 4.29 2.11
CA HIS A 67 -8.54 4.68 0.85
C HIS A 67 -7.59 4.57 -0.35
N THR A 68 -6.29 4.85 -0.18
CA THR A 68 -5.30 4.66 -1.25
C THR A 68 -5.12 3.18 -1.59
N LEU A 69 -5.06 2.31 -0.58
CA LEU A 69 -4.91 0.86 -0.78
C LEU A 69 -6.10 0.30 -1.57
N SER A 70 -7.34 0.66 -1.22
CA SER A 70 -8.52 0.25 -2.01
C SER A 70 -8.54 0.82 -3.43
N ARG A 71 -7.91 1.98 -3.68
CA ARG A 71 -7.73 2.50 -5.04
C ARG A 71 -6.68 1.69 -5.81
N CYS A 72 -5.59 1.31 -5.15
CA CYS A 72 -4.54 0.49 -5.72
C CYS A 72 -5.06 -0.88 -6.15
N GLU A 73 -5.88 -1.52 -5.31
CA GLU A 73 -6.52 -2.80 -5.63
C GLU A 73 -7.40 -2.71 -6.88
N ARG A 74 -8.29 -1.70 -6.95
CA ARG A 74 -9.13 -1.47 -8.13
C ARG A 74 -8.32 -1.20 -9.39
N ARG A 75 -7.20 -0.48 -9.27
CA ARG A 75 -6.33 -0.18 -10.41
C ARG A 75 -5.53 -1.44 -10.83
N ALA A 76 -5.06 -2.25 -9.90
CA ALA A 76 -4.41 -3.53 -10.21
C ALA A 76 -5.37 -4.49 -10.93
N ASP A 77 -6.62 -4.59 -10.49
CA ASP A 77 -7.65 -5.38 -11.19
C ASP A 77 -7.91 -4.84 -12.61
N HIS A 78 -7.86 -3.51 -12.79
CA HIS A 78 -7.96 -2.89 -14.12
C HIS A 78 -6.77 -3.28 -15.00
N LEU A 79 -5.53 -3.16 -14.50
CA LEU A 79 -4.33 -3.58 -15.23
C LEU A 79 -4.38 -5.06 -15.62
N ARG A 80 -4.95 -5.91 -14.75
CA ARG A 80 -5.18 -7.32 -15.06
C ARG A 80 -6.17 -7.51 -16.21
N LYS A 81 -7.28 -6.76 -16.23
CA LYS A 81 -8.26 -6.78 -17.33
C LYS A 81 -7.66 -6.34 -18.66
N LEU A 82 -6.77 -5.34 -18.63
CA LEU A 82 -5.98 -4.91 -19.78
C LEU A 82 -4.83 -5.87 -20.15
N GLN A 83 -4.69 -6.99 -19.42
CA GLN A 83 -3.63 -7.97 -19.60
C GLN A 83 -2.21 -7.40 -19.46
N ILE A 84 -2.05 -6.26 -18.80
CA ILE A 84 -0.72 -5.65 -18.51
C ILE A 84 0.04 -6.49 -17.50
N ILE A 85 -0.69 -6.99 -16.50
CA ILE A 85 -0.19 -7.88 -15.46
C ILE A 85 -0.91 -9.23 -15.53
N ASP A 86 -0.24 -10.27 -15.03
CA ASP A 86 -0.82 -11.61 -14.90
C ASP A 86 -1.47 -11.88 -13.53
N LYS A 87 -1.89 -13.12 -13.30
CA LYS A 87 -2.57 -13.52 -12.07
C LYS A 87 -1.61 -13.59 -10.88
N GLU A 88 -0.36 -14.01 -11.10
CA GLU A 88 0.65 -14.12 -10.05
C GLU A 88 1.12 -12.74 -9.63
N GLU A 89 1.31 -11.84 -10.59
CA GLU A 89 1.60 -10.43 -10.36
C GLU A 89 0.49 -9.72 -9.57
N LEU A 90 -0.77 -9.98 -9.92
CA LEU A 90 -1.91 -9.47 -9.14
C LEU A 90 -1.93 -10.01 -7.71
N LEU A 91 -1.59 -11.29 -7.51
CA LEU A 91 -1.50 -11.90 -6.19
C LEU A 91 -0.39 -11.24 -5.38
N PHE A 92 0.79 -11.02 -5.97
CA PHE A 92 1.90 -10.34 -5.33
C PHE A 92 1.52 -8.93 -4.87
N ILE A 93 0.89 -8.11 -5.73
CA ILE A 93 0.39 -6.78 -5.35
C ILE A 93 -0.54 -6.86 -4.13
N ARG A 94 -1.44 -7.85 -4.09
CA ARG A 94 -2.38 -8.05 -2.98
C ARG A 94 -1.67 -8.48 -1.71
N GLU A 95 -0.66 -9.32 -1.79
CA GLU A 95 0.17 -9.71 -0.65
C GLU A 95 0.92 -8.51 -0.08
N CYS A 96 1.52 -7.67 -0.93
CA CYS A 96 2.14 -6.42 -0.50
C CYS A 96 1.14 -5.53 0.26
N MET A 97 -0.03 -5.27 -0.33
CA MET A 97 -1.07 -4.46 0.32
C MET A 97 -1.59 -5.07 1.63
N GLU A 98 -1.71 -6.39 1.70
CA GLU A 98 -2.19 -7.10 2.89
C GLU A 98 -1.18 -6.99 4.06
N GLU A 99 0.13 -7.02 3.78
CA GLU A 99 1.15 -6.75 4.81
C GLU A 99 1.04 -5.33 5.37
N VAL A 100 0.64 -4.34 4.55
CA VAL A 100 0.32 -2.98 5.02
C VAL A 100 -0.94 -2.97 5.87
N HIS A 101 -2.02 -3.62 5.42
CA HIS A 101 -3.27 -3.73 6.17
C HIS A 101 -3.08 -4.41 7.53
N LYS A 102 -2.24 -5.43 7.62
CA LYS A 102 -1.90 -6.11 8.88
C LYS A 102 -1.16 -5.18 9.85
N TYR A 103 -0.23 -4.36 9.37
CA TYR A 103 0.44 -3.34 10.21
C TYR A 103 -0.59 -2.36 10.77
N ILE A 104 -1.45 -1.82 9.89
CA ILE A 104 -2.53 -0.91 10.26
C ILE A 104 -3.40 -1.53 11.36
N ARG A 105 -3.96 -2.73 11.14
CA ARG A 105 -4.83 -3.39 12.13
C ARG A 105 -4.17 -3.58 13.48
N ARG A 106 -2.90 -3.97 13.52
CA ARG A 106 -2.15 -4.16 14.77
C ARG A 106 -1.84 -2.85 15.49
N TYR A 107 -1.54 -1.79 14.74
CA TYR A 107 -1.30 -0.47 15.31
C TYR A 107 -2.54 0.01 16.10
N PHE A 108 -3.74 -0.13 15.52
CA PHE A 108 -5.00 0.21 16.19
C PHE A 108 -5.32 -0.75 17.35
N ALA A 109 -5.15 -2.06 17.17
CA ALA A 109 -5.36 -3.02 18.26
C ALA A 109 -4.47 -2.72 19.47
N LYS A 110 -3.25 -2.23 19.26
CA LYS A 110 -2.38 -1.75 20.35
C LYS A 110 -2.91 -0.45 20.96
N ARG A 111 -3.42 0.50 20.17
CA ARG A 111 -3.94 1.80 20.61
C ARG A 111 -5.20 1.68 21.47
N ASP A 112 -6.13 0.83 21.07
CA ASP A 112 -7.41 0.58 21.76
C ASP A 112 -7.27 -0.42 22.93
N ALA A 113 -6.08 -1.02 23.11
CA ALA A 113 -5.80 -1.83 24.28
C ALA A 113 -5.73 -0.91 25.52
N PRO A 114 -6.51 -1.20 26.59
CA PRO A 114 -6.50 -0.39 27.79
C PRO A 114 -5.11 -0.39 28.45
N ASP A 115 -4.69 0.78 28.94
CA ASP A 115 -3.31 1.07 29.34
C ASP A 115 -2.75 0.14 30.44
N TRP A 116 -3.59 -0.55 31.22
CA TRP A 116 -3.16 -1.52 32.24
C TRP A 116 -2.47 -2.77 31.69
N ARG A 117 -2.50 -3.01 30.36
CA ARG A 117 -1.73 -4.09 29.71
C ARG A 117 -0.36 -3.65 29.18
N ARG A 118 -0.01 -2.36 29.25
CA ARG A 118 1.28 -1.84 28.74
C ARG A 118 2.39 -1.80 29.79
N GLY A 119 2.12 -2.23 31.01
CA GLY A 119 3.09 -2.37 32.08
C GLY A 119 2.48 -3.12 33.28
N ALA A 120 2.62 -4.44 33.27
CA ALA A 120 2.60 -5.32 34.44
C ALA A 120 3.64 -6.42 34.18
#